data_AF-A0A8K0G2D2-F1
#
_entry.id   AF-A0A8K0G2D2-F1
#
_cell.length_a   1.000
_cell.length_b   1.000
_cell.length_c   1.000
_cell.angle_alpha   90.00
_cell.angle_beta   90.00
_cell.angle_gamma   90.00
#
_symmetry.space_group_name_H-M   'P 1'
#
loop_
_entity.id
_entity.type
_entity.pdbx_description
1 polymer ?
#
loop_
_entity_poly.entity_id
_entity_poly.type
_entity_poly.pdbx_seq_one_letter_code
_entity_poly.pdbx_strand_id
1 'polypeptide(L)'
;MKSGIKGLTYYPTPHLLGLSWLNKQNRRAYLYIIFLELERETCGTPPVLDGNRIVDISYFIEEVKKIGIHDSTCTMGKMKFIKEHRRRVTSKLLFGCDTCKTLHVQTQPENTVETSNEALVWGSLSIGIGFSQLQELLSVLNTPTMAKKTYNRYEINVWKEWKD
;
A
#
# COMPACT_ATOMS: atom_id res chain seq x y z
N MET A 1 22.35 -45.20 -1.49
CA MET A 1 22.28 -43.72 -1.53
C MET A 1 21.23 -43.27 -2.52
N LYS A 2 20.12 -42.71 -2.01
CA LYS A 2 19.21 -41.73 -2.66
C LYS A 2 18.15 -41.36 -1.61
N SER A 3 18.50 -40.43 -0.72
CA SER A 3 17.55 -39.65 0.09
C SER A 3 16.86 -38.66 -0.85
N GLY A 4 15.54 -38.54 -0.92
CA GLY A 4 14.60 -38.37 0.19
C GLY A 4 14.18 -36.90 0.21
N ILE A 5 13.33 -36.49 -0.75
CA ILE A 5 12.74 -35.15 -0.78
C ILE A 5 11.74 -35.07 0.38
N LYS A 6 12.16 -34.43 1.48
CA LYS A 6 11.32 -34.17 2.64
C LYS A 6 10.63 -32.81 2.48
N GLY A 7 9.30 -32.81 2.62
CA GLY A 7 8.56 -31.69 3.21
C GLY A 7 8.09 -30.59 2.27
N LEU A 8 7.08 -30.87 1.46
CA LEU A 8 6.13 -29.83 1.04
C LEU A 8 5.31 -29.41 2.27
N THR A 9 5.75 -28.38 2.99
CA THR A 9 4.89 -27.72 3.99
C THR A 9 3.95 -26.76 3.25
N TYR A 10 2.77 -27.26 2.93
CA TYR A 10 1.63 -26.47 2.50
C TYR A 10 1.27 -25.53 3.66
N TYR A 11 1.69 -24.27 3.61
CA TYR A 11 1.16 -23.26 4.53
C TYR A 11 -0.28 -22.95 4.09
N PRO A 12 -1.23 -22.92 5.04
CA PRO A 12 -2.64 -22.80 4.69
C PRO A 12 -2.87 -21.45 4.01
N THR A 13 -3.53 -21.49 2.85
CA THR A 13 -4.36 -20.38 2.37
C THR A 13 -5.07 -19.75 3.57
N PRO A 14 -5.12 -18.40 3.70
CA PRO A 14 -5.84 -17.77 4.80
C PRO A 14 -7.24 -18.35 4.83
N HIS A 15 -7.49 -19.16 5.86
CA HIS A 15 -8.71 -19.94 5.96
C HIS A 15 -9.86 -18.93 5.94
N LEU A 16 -10.74 -19.04 4.95
CA LEU A 16 -12.03 -18.34 4.92
C LEU A 16 -12.95 -18.73 6.12
N LEU A 17 -12.46 -19.58 7.03
CA LEU A 17 -13.11 -20.01 8.25
C LEU A 17 -12.88 -18.99 9.37
N GLY A 18 -13.62 -17.88 9.31
CA GLY A 18 -13.63 -16.90 10.40
C GLY A 18 -14.55 -15.71 10.20
N LEU A 19 -15.22 -15.60 9.05
CA LEU A 19 -16.04 -14.43 8.71
C LEU A 19 -17.55 -14.66 8.87
N SER A 20 -18.00 -15.80 9.42
CA SER A 20 -19.42 -16.12 9.55
C SER A 20 -20.19 -15.12 10.42
N TRP A 21 -19.51 -14.49 11.38
CA TRP A 21 -20.06 -13.53 12.36
C TRP A 21 -20.14 -12.08 11.86
N LEU A 22 -19.57 -11.76 10.68
CA LEU A 22 -19.62 -10.41 10.12
C LEU A 22 -20.85 -10.24 9.22
N ASN A 23 -21.62 -9.17 9.46
CA ASN A 23 -22.65 -8.65 8.54
C ASN A 23 -22.10 -8.59 7.09
N LYS A 24 -22.94 -8.91 6.10
CA LYS A 24 -22.64 -8.86 4.65
C LYS A 24 -21.94 -7.56 4.20
N GLN A 25 -22.27 -6.43 4.81
CA GLN A 25 -21.66 -5.12 4.58
C GLN A 25 -20.24 -5.03 5.15
N ASN A 26 -20.02 -5.57 6.35
CA ASN A 26 -18.70 -5.62 7.00
C ASN A 26 -17.74 -6.61 6.30
N ARG A 27 -18.27 -7.71 5.75
CA ARG A 27 -17.48 -8.64 4.92
C ARG A 27 -16.98 -7.99 3.63
N ARG A 28 -17.79 -7.15 2.99
CA ARG A 28 -17.36 -6.39 1.80
C ARG A 28 -16.26 -5.39 2.14
N ALA A 29 -16.35 -4.68 3.26
CA ALA A 29 -15.31 -3.77 3.72
C ALA A 29 -14.00 -4.52 4.07
N TYR A 30 -14.09 -5.67 4.73
CA TYR A 30 -12.92 -6.50 5.06
C TYR A 30 -12.24 -7.10 3.84
N LEU A 31 -13.02 -7.67 2.91
CA LEU A 31 -12.49 -8.16 1.64
C LEU A 31 -11.95 -7.03 0.77
N TYR A 32 -12.51 -5.82 0.88
CA TYR A 32 -11.99 -4.61 0.23
C TYR A 32 -10.63 -4.21 0.79
N ILE A 33 -10.46 -4.17 2.12
CA ILE A 33 -9.17 -3.90 2.77
C ILE A 33 -8.13 -4.94 2.34
N ILE A 34 -8.46 -6.23 2.42
CA ILE A 34 -7.58 -7.33 1.99
C ILE A 34 -7.22 -7.20 0.49
N PHE A 35 -8.19 -6.89 -0.37
CA PHE A 35 -7.97 -6.70 -1.81
C PHE A 35 -7.14 -5.45 -2.14
N LEU A 36 -7.23 -4.39 -1.31
CA LEU A 36 -6.41 -3.19 -1.44
C LEU A 36 -4.97 -3.42 -0.94
N GLU A 37 -4.78 -4.23 0.09
CA GLU A 37 -3.45 -4.63 0.58
C GLU A 37 -2.76 -5.66 -0.34
N LEU A 38 -3.50 -6.32 -1.23
CA LEU A 38 -3.04 -7.41 -2.13
C LEU A 38 -2.42 -6.96 -3.46
N GLU A 39 -2.14 -5.67 -3.68
CA GLU A 39 -1.44 -5.21 -4.88
C GLU A 39 0.08 -5.57 -4.81
N ARG A 40 0.36 -6.87 -4.98
CA ARG A 40 1.64 -7.64 -5.04
C ARG A 40 2.26 -8.02 -3.70
N GLU A 41 1.83 -9.15 -3.15
CA GLU A 41 2.70 -9.98 -2.30
C GLU A 41 3.75 -10.66 -3.20
N THR A 42 5.03 -10.33 -3.02
CA THR A 42 6.14 -11.00 -3.72
C THR A 42 6.43 -12.35 -3.05
N CYS A 43 6.31 -13.45 -3.81
CA CYS A 43 6.71 -14.77 -3.36
C CYS A 43 8.25 -14.88 -3.36
N GLY A 44 8.86 -15.14 -2.19
CA GLY A 44 10.19 -15.76 -2.09
C GLY A 44 11.42 -14.88 -1.83
N THR A 45 11.31 -13.54 -1.87
CA THR A 45 12.41 -12.62 -1.50
C THR A 45 11.89 -11.48 -0.63
N PRO A 46 12.69 -10.94 0.31
CA PRO A 46 12.29 -9.75 1.05
C PRO A 46 11.94 -8.64 0.04
N PRO A 47 10.84 -7.92 0.24
CA PRO A 47 10.37 -6.91 -0.72
C PRO A 47 11.45 -5.85 -0.88
N VAL A 48 12.07 -5.82 -2.07
CA VAL A 48 12.99 -4.75 -2.45
C VAL A 48 12.14 -3.50 -2.62
N LEU A 49 12.51 -2.41 -1.93
CA LEU A 49 11.96 -1.09 -2.22
C LEU A 49 12.39 -0.73 -3.64
N ASP A 50 11.44 -0.72 -4.57
CA ASP A 50 11.67 -0.43 -5.97
C ASP A 50 10.69 0.63 -6.49
N GLY A 51 11.15 1.40 -7.47
CA GLY A 51 10.44 2.52 -8.07
C GLY A 51 10.32 3.75 -7.17
N ASN A 52 9.75 4.80 -7.74
CA ASN A 52 9.48 6.08 -7.09
C ASN A 52 8.08 6.07 -6.47
N ARG A 53 7.87 6.86 -5.41
CA ARG A 53 6.55 7.06 -4.79
C ARG A 53 6.27 8.55 -4.69
N ILE A 54 5.00 8.91 -4.75
CA ILE A 54 4.55 10.28 -4.47
C ILE A 54 4.42 10.41 -2.96
N VAL A 55 5.09 11.41 -2.40
CA VAL A 55 5.25 11.61 -0.95
C VAL A 55 4.90 13.05 -0.62
N ASP A 56 4.09 13.25 0.42
CA ASP A 56 4.05 14.53 1.12
C ASP A 56 5.33 14.61 1.97
N ILE A 57 6.29 15.41 1.51
CA ILE A 57 7.62 15.49 2.12
C ILE A 57 7.53 15.91 3.60
N SER A 58 6.67 16.88 3.92
CA SER A 58 6.54 17.41 5.27
C SER A 58 5.98 16.33 6.21
N TYR A 59 4.86 15.73 5.79
CA TYR A 59 4.21 14.66 6.55
C TYR A 59 5.12 13.44 6.72
N PHE A 60 5.82 13.03 5.66
CA PHE A 60 6.71 11.88 5.69
C PHE A 60 7.89 12.09 6.64
N ILE A 61 8.52 13.27 6.63
CA ILE A 61 9.61 13.59 7.57
C ILE A 61 9.11 13.49 9.02
N GLU A 62 7.91 13.99 9.31
CA GLU A 62 7.33 13.89 10.65
C GLU A 62 6.99 12.45 11.05
N GLU A 63 6.47 11.63 10.13
CA GLU A 63 6.25 10.20 10.37
C GLU A 63 7.57 9.44 10.64
N VAL A 64 8.63 9.76 9.90
CA VAL A 64 9.96 9.20 10.13
C VAL A 64 10.50 9.63 11.50
N LYS A 65 10.32 10.88 11.92
CA LYS A 65 10.75 11.32 13.27
C LYS A 65 10.03 10.55 14.38
N LYS A 66 8.72 10.29 14.23
CA LYS A 66 7.93 9.54 15.22
C LYS A 66 8.48 8.15 15.47
N ILE A 67 8.95 7.46 14.42
CA ILE A 67 9.59 6.15 14.60
C ILE A 67 10.98 6.24 15.22
N GLY A 68 11.65 7.40 15.14
CA GLY A 68 12.95 7.61 15.79
C GLY A 68 12.86 7.73 17.31
N ILE A 69 11.70 8.13 17.85
CA ILE A 69 11.47 8.44 19.28
C ILE A 69 10.37 7.52 19.86
N HIS A 70 10.22 6.32 19.31
CA HIS A 70 9.11 5.43 19.69
C HIS A 70 9.24 4.85 21.09
N ASP A 71 10.44 4.87 21.69
CA ASP A 71 10.69 4.61 23.10
C ASP A 71 11.99 5.30 23.54
N SER A 72 12.10 5.57 24.84
CA SER A 72 13.27 6.16 25.51
C SER A 72 14.57 5.37 25.31
N THR A 73 14.49 4.06 25.08
CA THR A 73 15.66 3.16 24.93
C THR A 73 15.92 2.72 23.49
N CYS A 74 15.01 3.05 22.58
CA CYS A 74 15.05 2.63 21.19
C CYS A 74 15.48 3.82 20.31
N THR A 75 16.56 3.65 19.54
CA THR A 75 17.07 4.66 18.60
C THR A 75 16.81 4.24 17.16
N MET A 76 16.84 5.20 16.22
CA MET A 76 16.66 4.93 14.79
C MET A 76 17.60 3.84 14.25
N GLY A 77 18.82 3.73 14.79
CA GLY A 77 19.80 2.72 14.37
C GLY A 77 19.38 1.27 14.64
N LYS A 78 18.38 1.03 15.49
CA LYS A 78 17.80 -0.30 15.76
C LYS A 78 16.60 -0.62 14.87
N MET A 79 16.23 0.28 13.95
CA MET A 79 15.11 0.10 13.05
C MET A 79 15.54 -0.60 11.77
N LYS A 80 14.80 -1.63 11.39
CA LYS A 80 14.96 -2.37 10.14
C LYS A 80 13.70 -2.27 9.32
N PHE A 81 13.84 -1.96 8.03
CA PHE A 81 12.74 -2.07 7.10
C PHE A 81 12.33 -3.55 6.96
N ILE A 82 11.03 -3.82 7.04
CA ILE A 82 10.46 -5.17 6.90
C ILE A 82 9.81 -5.31 5.53
N LYS A 83 8.86 -4.43 5.21
CA LYS A 83 8.11 -4.49 3.96
C LYS A 83 7.42 -3.19 3.61
N GLU A 84 7.09 -3.05 2.33
CA GLU A 84 6.22 -2.00 1.82
C GLU A 84 4.81 -2.55 1.63
N HIS A 85 3.83 -1.84 2.17
CA HIS A 85 2.44 -1.94 1.75
C HIS A 85 2.17 -0.84 0.74
N ARG A 86 2.30 -1.19 -0.54
CA ARG A 86 2.07 -0.26 -1.63
C ARG A 86 0.59 0.10 -1.71
N ARG A 87 0.30 1.39 -1.79
CA ARG A 87 -1.03 1.96 -1.97
C ARG A 87 -1.06 2.81 -3.22
N ARG A 88 -0.92 2.14 -4.37
CA ARG A 88 -0.95 2.75 -5.70
C ARG A 88 0.25 3.69 -5.84
N VAL A 89 0.08 5.01 -5.98
CA VAL A 89 1.23 5.95 -6.05
C VAL A 89 1.82 6.33 -4.69
N THR A 90 1.15 5.97 -3.59
CA THR A 90 1.62 6.18 -2.21
C THR A 90 1.94 4.87 -1.52
N SER A 91 2.55 4.91 -0.33
CA SER A 91 2.99 3.72 0.38
C SER A 91 2.86 3.84 1.90
N LYS A 92 2.73 2.67 2.54
CA LYS A 92 2.99 2.49 3.97
C LYS A 92 4.20 1.59 4.16
N LEU A 93 5.24 2.11 4.79
CA LEU A 93 6.48 1.40 5.05
C LEU A 93 6.42 0.77 6.44
N LEU A 94 6.69 -0.52 6.52
CA LEU A 94 6.74 -1.28 7.77
C LEU A 94 8.18 -1.36 8.27
N PHE A 95 8.41 -0.91 9.49
CA PHE A 95 9.69 -1.01 10.17
C PHE A 95 9.57 -1.84 11.44
N GLY A 96 10.55 -2.69 11.71
CA GLY A 96 10.71 -3.41 12.97
C GLY A 96 11.83 -2.80 13.79
N CYS A 97 11.60 -2.61 15.08
CA CYS A 97 12.67 -2.35 16.03
C CYS A 97 13.17 -3.67 16.62
N ASP A 98 14.49 -3.84 16.74
CA ASP A 98 15.09 -5.06 17.30
C ASP A 98 14.68 -5.35 18.76
N THR A 99 14.30 -4.31 19.52
CA THR A 99 13.98 -4.43 20.96
C THR A 99 12.55 -4.05 21.30
N CYS A 100 11.90 -3.27 20.43
CA CYS A 100 10.56 -2.75 20.67
C CYS A 100 9.54 -3.57 19.85
N LYS A 101 8.80 -2.90 18.96
CA LYS A 101 7.72 -3.48 18.15
C LYS A 101 7.77 -2.95 16.72
N THR A 102 6.87 -3.47 15.91
CA THR A 102 6.67 -3.03 14.54
C THR A 102 5.95 -1.68 14.48
N LEU A 103 6.43 -0.77 13.63
CA LEU A 103 5.90 0.58 13.41
C LEU A 103 5.65 0.82 11.92
N HIS A 104 4.74 1.74 11.61
CA HIS A 104 4.41 2.13 10.26
C HIS A 104 4.83 3.58 10.01
N VAL A 105 5.37 3.84 8.82
CA VAL A 105 5.59 5.20 8.28
C VAL A 105 4.73 5.34 7.05
N GLN A 106 3.89 6.37 7.03
CA GLN A 106 3.02 6.64 5.89
C GLN A 106 3.65 7.72 5.00
N THR A 107 3.62 7.55 3.68
CA THR A 107 4.13 8.59 2.77
C THR A 107 3.18 9.77 2.62
N GLN A 108 1.91 9.59 3.01
CA GLN A 108 0.85 10.60 2.96
C GLN A 108 -0.20 10.32 4.05
N PRO A 109 -0.91 11.36 4.50
CA PRO A 109 -2.02 11.20 5.44
C PRO A 109 -3.17 10.36 4.85
N GLU A 110 -3.72 9.44 5.64
CA GLU A 110 -4.82 8.55 5.20
C GLU A 110 -6.20 9.20 5.10
N ASN A 111 -6.41 10.34 5.78
CA ASN A 111 -7.74 10.92 6.00
C ASN A 111 -7.93 12.27 5.29
N THR A 112 -7.15 12.57 4.24
CA THR A 112 -7.42 13.74 3.41
C THR A 112 -8.57 13.45 2.46
N VAL A 113 -9.46 14.44 2.31
CA VAL A 113 -10.57 14.41 1.34
C VAL A 113 -10.02 14.13 -0.06
N GLU A 114 -8.85 14.68 -0.38
CA GLU A 114 -8.11 14.41 -1.61
C GLU A 114 -6.85 13.61 -1.27
N THR A 115 -6.85 12.32 -1.62
CA THR A 115 -5.60 11.53 -1.59
C THR A 115 -4.81 11.80 -2.88
N SER A 116 -3.47 11.70 -2.87
CA SER A 116 -2.72 11.87 -4.14
C SER A 116 -3.13 10.89 -5.25
N ASN A 117 -3.73 9.75 -4.88
CA ASN A 117 -4.31 8.84 -5.86
C ASN A 117 -5.49 9.47 -6.61
N GLU A 118 -6.35 10.19 -5.90
CA GLU A 118 -7.52 10.88 -6.46
C GLU A 118 -7.10 12.11 -7.25
N ALA A 119 -6.21 12.93 -6.68
CA ALA A 119 -5.63 14.09 -7.37
C ALA A 119 -4.95 13.69 -8.68
N LEU A 120 -4.29 12.53 -8.73
CA LEU A 120 -3.68 12.01 -9.95
C LEU A 120 -4.71 11.64 -11.01
N VAL A 121 -5.81 10.98 -10.61
CA VAL A 121 -6.89 10.63 -11.54
C VAL A 121 -7.61 11.87 -12.03
N TRP A 122 -7.93 12.80 -11.14
CA TRP A 122 -8.51 14.08 -11.51
C TRP A 122 -7.61 14.85 -12.47
N GLY A 123 -6.33 15.04 -12.12
CA GLY A 123 -5.36 15.69 -12.98
C GLY A 123 -5.27 15.03 -14.36
N SER A 124 -5.28 13.70 -14.41
CA SER A 124 -5.28 12.94 -15.67
C SER A 124 -6.51 13.24 -16.54
N LEU A 125 -7.70 13.28 -15.94
CA LEU A 125 -8.95 13.60 -16.65
C LEU A 125 -8.97 15.06 -17.12
N SER A 126 -8.48 16.00 -16.30
CA SER A 126 -8.42 17.43 -16.63
C SER A 126 -7.53 17.72 -17.83
N ILE A 127 -6.46 16.94 -18.03
CA ILE A 127 -5.58 17.07 -19.22
C ILE A 127 -6.01 16.18 -20.39
N GLY A 128 -7.17 15.51 -20.28
CA GLY A 128 -7.76 14.71 -21.35
C GLY A 128 -7.10 13.35 -21.56
N ILE A 129 -6.37 12.80 -20.57
CA ILE A 129 -5.75 11.48 -20.67
C ILE A 129 -6.51 10.42 -19.86
N GLY A 130 -6.61 9.22 -20.43
CA GLY A 130 -7.23 8.07 -19.78
C GLY A 130 -6.24 7.19 -19.02
N PHE A 131 -6.76 6.08 -18.46
CA PHE A 131 -5.95 5.11 -17.70
C PHE A 131 -4.69 4.62 -18.42
N SER A 132 -4.79 4.24 -19.71
CA SER A 132 -3.64 3.66 -20.43
C SER A 132 -2.49 4.66 -20.55
N GLN A 133 -2.81 5.91 -20.88
CA GLN A 133 -1.83 7.00 -20.97
C GLN A 133 -1.27 7.36 -19.59
N LEU A 134 -2.09 7.37 -18.54
CA LEU A 134 -1.62 7.56 -17.16
C LEU A 134 -0.66 6.43 -16.74
N GLN A 135 -0.96 5.18 -17.09
CA GLN A 135 -0.09 4.04 -16.82
C GLN A 135 1.25 4.17 -17.55
N GLU A 136 1.25 4.58 -18.82
CA GLU A 136 2.47 4.85 -19.59
C GLU A 136 3.29 5.97 -18.93
N LEU A 137 2.66 7.10 -18.60
CA LEU A 137 3.31 8.22 -17.93
C LEU A 137 4.00 7.79 -16.62
N LEU A 138 3.29 7.07 -15.75
CA LEU A 138 3.85 6.60 -14.49
C LEU A 138 4.96 5.56 -14.69
N SER A 139 4.88 4.74 -15.74
CA SER A 139 5.93 3.77 -16.06
C SER A 139 7.25 4.46 -16.43
N VAL A 140 7.20 5.58 -17.17
CA VAL A 140 8.39 6.39 -17.50
C VAL A 140 8.98 7.01 -16.24
N LEU A 141 8.15 7.40 -15.28
CA LEU A 141 8.56 7.92 -13.98
C LEU A 141 9.01 6.82 -13.00
N ASN A 142 9.07 5.56 -13.43
CA ASN A 142 9.30 4.39 -12.57
C ASN A 142 8.40 4.38 -11.32
N THR A 143 7.16 4.89 -11.45
CA THR A 143 6.19 5.01 -10.37
C THR A 143 5.11 3.95 -10.56
N PRO A 144 4.77 3.15 -9.55
CA PRO A 144 3.74 2.15 -9.70
C PRO A 144 2.37 2.80 -9.90
N THR A 145 1.64 2.31 -10.89
CA THR A 145 0.26 2.73 -11.14
C THR A 145 -0.74 1.93 -10.30
N MET A 146 -1.95 2.45 -10.19
CA MET A 146 -3.10 1.75 -9.64
C MET A 146 -3.67 0.72 -10.63
N ALA A 147 -4.39 -0.29 -10.14
CA ALA A 147 -5.16 -1.17 -11.02
C ALA A 147 -6.28 -0.40 -11.75
N LYS A 148 -6.64 -0.81 -12.97
CA LYS A 148 -7.74 -0.19 -13.77
C LYS A 148 -9.05 -0.09 -12.99
N LYS A 149 -9.40 -1.11 -12.22
CA LYS A 149 -10.60 -1.11 -11.36
C LYS A 149 -10.54 0.00 -10.31
N THR A 150 -9.36 0.26 -9.74
CA THR A 150 -9.15 1.33 -8.78
C THR A 150 -9.25 2.69 -9.45
N TYR A 151 -8.63 2.86 -10.61
CA TYR A 151 -8.76 4.08 -11.43
C TYR A 151 -10.22 4.42 -11.73
N ASN A 152 -10.99 3.47 -12.24
CA ASN A 152 -12.39 3.69 -12.59
C ASN A 152 -13.24 4.13 -11.39
N ARG A 153 -12.88 3.73 -10.15
CA ARG A 153 -13.59 4.21 -8.95
C ARG A 153 -13.31 5.68 -8.68
N TYR A 154 -12.04 6.09 -8.74
CA TYR A 154 -11.67 7.50 -8.59
C TYR A 154 -12.27 8.35 -9.71
N GLU A 155 -12.25 7.86 -10.95
CA GLU A 155 -12.91 8.51 -12.08
C GLU A 155 -14.40 8.75 -11.80
N ILE A 156 -15.14 7.73 -11.32
CA ILE A 156 -16.54 7.89 -10.92
C ILE A 156 -16.72 8.91 -9.79
N ASN A 157 -15.81 8.97 -8.83
CA ASN A 157 -15.87 9.95 -7.73
C ASN A 157 -15.70 11.38 -8.26
N VAL A 158 -14.67 11.62 -9.07
CA VAL A 158 -14.43 12.92 -9.71
C VAL A 158 -15.65 13.35 -10.54
N TRP A 159 -16.25 12.42 -11.30
CA TRP A 159 -17.46 12.71 -12.06
C TRP A 159 -18.69 13.06 -11.21
N LYS A 160 -18.76 12.60 -9.96
CA LYS A 160 -19.84 13.01 -9.04
C LYS A 160 -19.60 14.42 -8.54
N GLU A 161 -18.39 14.70 -8.10
CA GLU A 161 -18.00 16.04 -7.60
C GLU A 161 -18.13 17.13 -8.65
N TRP A 162 -17.94 16.81 -9.93
CA TRP A 162 -18.16 17.75 -11.04
C TRP A 162 -19.63 18.08 -11.31
N LYS A 163 -20.58 17.27 -10.85
CA LYS A 163 -22.02 17.46 -11.11
C LYS A 163 -22.73 18.24 -10.02
N ASP A 164 -22.09 18.39 -8.86
CA ASP A 164 -22.55 19.20 -7.75
C ASP A 164 -22.07 20.66 -7.90
#